data_AF-A0A6P6BJS4-F1
#
_entry.id   AF-A0A6P6BJS4-F1
#
_cell.length_a   1.000
_cell.length_b   1.000
_cell.length_c   1.000
_cell.angle_alpha   90.00
_cell.angle_beta   90.00
_cell.angle_gamma   90.00
#
_symmetry.space_group_name_H-M   'P 1'
#
loop_
_entity.id
_entity.type
_entity.pdbx_description
1 polymer ?
#
loop_
_entity_poly.entity_id
_entity_poly.type
_entity_poly.pdbx_seq_one_letter_code
_entity_poly.pdbx_strand_id
1 'polypeptide(L)'
;MRGRHDEEYVKVILNRSATLLSQAITMKPMSLLAVGHLGNTYLLHGELKLHVSCELRTLLAINNPIIGERPQGRVVNGLGDQFSSRAKILSLLVSACEEFEELLARSGQKYRLALSIDGDDVRSLHNWGLALSFRAQLIADIGPEAAFDADKPFLAAIKI
;
A
#
# COMPACT_ATOMS: atom_id res chain seq x y z
N MET A 1 2.15 -17.72 -13.30
CA MET A 1 1.68 -16.62 -14.17
C MET A 1 0.24 -16.18 -13.90
N ARG A 2 -0.57 -16.91 -13.11
CA ARG A 2 -1.97 -16.55 -12.80
C ARG A 2 -2.11 -15.33 -11.86
N GLY A 3 -1.27 -15.23 -10.81
CA GLY A 3 -1.38 -14.19 -9.79
C GLY A 3 -1.20 -12.73 -10.25
N ARG A 4 -0.27 -12.43 -11.16
CA ARG A 4 -0.03 -11.04 -11.63
C ARG A 4 -1.15 -10.48 -12.50
N HIS A 5 -1.82 -11.33 -13.27
CA HIS A 5 -2.99 -10.91 -14.07
C HIS A 5 -4.20 -10.66 -13.18
N ASP A 6 -4.36 -11.47 -12.13
CA ASP A 6 -5.43 -11.30 -11.15
C ASP A 6 -5.23 -9.98 -10.35
N GLU A 7 -3.98 -9.65 -9.98
CA GLU A 7 -3.64 -8.39 -9.30
C GLU A 7 -3.98 -7.13 -10.13
N GLU A 8 -3.55 -7.09 -11.39
CA GLU A 8 -3.83 -5.96 -12.29
C GLU A 8 -5.33 -5.82 -12.55
N TYR A 9 -6.04 -6.95 -12.67
CA TYR A 9 -7.49 -6.95 -12.81
C TYR A 9 -8.20 -6.38 -11.57
N VAL A 10 -7.78 -6.78 -10.36
CA VAL A 10 -8.30 -6.23 -9.10
C VAL A 10 -8.03 -4.73 -9.01
N LYS A 11 -6.83 -4.28 -9.39
CA LYS A 11 -6.47 -2.86 -9.44
C LYS A 11 -7.42 -2.06 -10.35
N VAL A 12 -7.72 -2.57 -11.53
CA VAL A 12 -8.67 -1.93 -12.47
C VAL A 12 -10.06 -1.81 -11.85
N ILE A 13 -10.56 -2.86 -11.20
CA ILE A 13 -11.87 -2.85 -10.52
C ILE A 13 -11.89 -1.80 -9.40
N LEU A 14 -10.86 -1.77 -8.55
CA LEU A 14 -10.78 -0.84 -7.43
C LEU A 14 -10.71 0.62 -7.91
N ASN A 15 -9.95 0.90 -8.97
CA ASN A 15 -9.91 2.23 -9.58
C ASN A 15 -11.28 2.65 -10.13
N ARG A 16 -11.99 1.72 -10.78
CA ARG A 16 -13.33 1.98 -11.29
C ARG A 16 -14.32 2.24 -10.16
N SER A 17 -14.27 1.45 -9.09
CA SER A 17 -15.08 1.65 -7.88
C SER A 17 -14.82 3.03 -7.27
N ALA A 18 -13.55 3.41 -7.10
CA ALA A 18 -13.18 4.70 -6.53
C ALA A 18 -13.70 5.88 -7.37
N THR A 19 -13.67 5.75 -8.70
CA THR A 19 -14.22 6.75 -9.62
C THR A 19 -15.72 6.92 -9.46
N LEU A 20 -16.47 5.81 -9.46
CA LEU A 20 -17.93 5.83 -9.33
C LEU A 20 -18.37 6.37 -7.96
N LEU A 21 -17.71 5.94 -6.89
CA LEU A 21 -18.00 6.42 -5.54
C LEU A 21 -17.63 7.90 -5.35
N SER A 22 -16.55 8.36 -5.99
CA SER A 22 -16.21 9.79 -6.02
C SER A 22 -17.30 10.61 -6.69
N GLN A 23 -17.85 10.14 -7.82
CA GLN A 23 -19.01 10.77 -8.48
C GLN A 23 -20.28 10.73 -7.62
N ALA A 24 -20.51 9.64 -6.87
CA ALA A 24 -21.63 9.57 -5.94
C ALA A 24 -21.50 10.61 -4.82
N ILE A 25 -20.29 10.86 -4.32
CA ILE A 25 -20.02 11.89 -3.31
C ILE A 25 -20.19 13.30 -3.88
N THR A 26 -19.82 13.57 -5.15
CA THR A 26 -20.06 14.90 -5.73
C THR A 26 -21.56 15.21 -5.84
N MET A 27 -22.40 14.20 -6.07
CA MET A 27 -23.85 14.35 -6.08
C MET A 27 -24.46 14.44 -4.68
N LYS A 28 -23.94 13.67 -3.71
CA LYS A 28 -24.42 13.65 -2.32
C LYS A 28 -23.24 13.64 -1.34
N PRO A 29 -22.69 14.82 -0.98
CA PRO A 29 -21.46 14.93 -0.20
C PRO A 29 -21.51 14.30 1.20
N MET A 30 -22.69 14.32 1.83
CA MET A 30 -22.92 13.80 3.19
C MET A 30 -23.50 12.37 3.19
N SER A 31 -23.31 11.61 2.12
CA SER A 31 -23.73 10.21 2.05
C SER A 31 -22.75 9.32 2.82
N LEU A 32 -23.13 8.93 4.06
CA LEU A 32 -22.33 8.03 4.89
C LEU A 32 -21.90 6.76 4.13
N LEU A 33 -22.82 6.14 3.39
CA LEU A 33 -22.54 4.95 2.60
C LEU A 33 -21.53 5.21 1.48
N ALA A 34 -21.69 6.28 0.71
CA ALA A 34 -20.77 6.57 -0.40
C ALA A 34 -19.36 6.90 0.11
N VAL A 35 -19.28 7.70 1.19
CA VAL A 35 -18.01 8.05 1.84
C VAL A 35 -17.34 6.82 2.44
N GLY A 36 -18.06 6.01 3.22
CA GLY A 36 -17.53 4.80 3.82
C GLY A 36 -17.08 3.76 2.78
N HIS A 37 -17.87 3.53 1.73
CA HIS A 37 -17.49 2.62 0.65
C HIS A 37 -16.27 3.11 -0.14
N LEU A 38 -16.11 4.43 -0.31
CA LEU A 38 -14.91 4.98 -0.93
C LEU A 38 -13.69 4.76 -0.04
N GLY A 39 -13.83 4.94 1.28
CA GLY A 39 -12.80 4.59 2.26
C GLY A 39 -12.39 3.11 2.16
N ASN A 40 -13.37 2.21 2.11
CA ASN A 40 -13.13 0.77 1.98
C ASN A 40 -12.43 0.42 0.67
N THR A 41 -12.82 1.05 -0.43
CA THR A 41 -12.16 0.87 -1.74
C THR A 41 -10.69 1.25 -1.67
N TYR A 42 -10.35 2.38 -1.04
CA TYR A 42 -8.95 2.78 -0.86
C TYR A 42 -8.20 1.84 0.09
N LEU A 43 -8.84 1.37 1.17
CA LEU A 43 -8.24 0.42 2.10
C LEU A 43 -7.88 -0.90 1.41
N LEU A 44 -8.80 -1.48 0.62
CA LEU A 44 -8.57 -2.71 -0.14
C LEU A 44 -7.46 -2.54 -1.19
N HIS A 45 -7.40 -1.37 -1.83
CA HIS A 45 -6.32 -1.08 -2.76
C HIS A 45 -4.97 -0.96 -2.03
N GLY A 46 -4.96 -0.35 -0.84
CA GLY A 46 -3.80 -0.35 0.03
C GLY A 46 -3.37 -1.78 0.38
N GLU A 47 -4.28 -2.62 0.87
CA GLU A 47 -3.97 -4.02 1.18
C GLU A 47 -3.32 -4.78 0.01
N LEU A 48 -3.81 -4.58 -1.22
CA LEU A 48 -3.20 -5.14 -2.42
C LEU A 48 -1.74 -4.66 -2.59
N LYS A 49 -1.49 -3.35 -2.42
CA LYS A 49 -0.14 -2.78 -2.52
C LYS A 49 0.79 -3.24 -1.41
N LEU A 50 0.28 -3.44 -0.21
CA LEU A 50 1.04 -4.02 0.89
C LEU A 50 1.49 -5.44 0.53
N HIS A 51 0.57 -6.27 0.03
CA HIS A 51 0.87 -7.63 -0.40
C HIS A 51 1.97 -7.67 -1.47
N VAL A 52 1.84 -6.83 -2.50
CA VAL A 52 2.86 -6.67 -3.56
C VAL A 52 4.21 -6.26 -2.98
N SER A 53 4.22 -5.33 -2.02
CA SER A 53 5.46 -4.92 -1.36
C SER A 53 6.14 -6.07 -0.62
N CYS A 54 5.37 -6.92 0.08
CA CYS A 54 5.89 -8.10 0.77
C CYS A 54 6.44 -9.15 -0.22
N GLU A 55 5.77 -9.37 -1.35
CA GLU A 55 6.26 -10.25 -2.41
C GLU A 55 7.59 -9.75 -2.99
N LEU A 56 7.69 -8.46 -3.29
CA LEU A 56 8.92 -7.84 -3.81
C LEU A 56 10.07 -7.92 -2.81
N ARG A 57 9.81 -7.70 -1.51
CA ARG A 57 10.81 -7.90 -0.44
C ARG A 57 11.28 -9.36 -0.37
N THR A 58 10.36 -10.31 -0.49
CA THR A 58 10.70 -11.75 -0.51
C THR A 58 11.59 -12.08 -1.70
N LEU A 59 11.30 -11.54 -2.89
CA LEU A 59 12.15 -11.70 -4.08
C LEU A 59 13.56 -11.09 -3.87
N LEU A 60 13.66 -9.95 -3.20
CA LEU A 60 14.97 -9.34 -2.88
C LEU A 60 15.76 -10.19 -1.86
N ALA A 61 15.10 -10.82 -0.91
CA ALA A 61 15.72 -11.69 0.08
C ALA A 61 16.26 -12.98 -0.56
N ILE A 62 15.47 -13.64 -1.43
CA ILE A 62 15.89 -14.86 -2.15
C ILE A 62 17.13 -14.60 -3.02
N ASN A 63 17.21 -13.42 -3.65
CA ASN A 63 18.35 -13.03 -4.48
C ASN A 63 19.59 -12.57 -3.68
N ASN A 64 19.51 -12.50 -2.34
CA ASN A 64 20.65 -12.34 -1.44
C ASN A 64 20.73 -13.55 -0.48
N PRO A 65 21.19 -14.73 -0.90
CA PRO A 65 21.59 -15.72 0.09
C PRO A 65 22.72 -15.09 0.91
N ILE A 66 22.52 -15.00 2.21
CA ILE A 66 23.54 -14.63 3.19
C ILE A 66 24.83 -15.32 2.78
N ILE A 67 25.91 -14.56 2.65
CA ILE A 67 27.26 -15.02 2.31
C ILE A 67 27.74 -15.92 3.45
N GLY A 68 27.28 -17.17 3.44
CA GLY A 68 27.82 -18.28 4.20
C GLY A 68 28.79 -19.04 3.32
N GLU A 69 30.05 -18.64 3.42
CA GLU A 69 31.27 -19.39 3.08
C GLU A 69 31.40 -20.12 1.70
N ARG A 70 32.50 -19.77 1.01
CA ARG A 70 33.32 -20.53 0.03
C ARG A 70 33.14 -20.27 -1.48
N PRO A 71 34.16 -20.56 -2.31
CA PRO A 71 35.35 -19.73 -2.49
C PRO A 71 35.51 -19.31 -3.97
N GLN A 72 36.44 -18.38 -4.19
CA GLN A 72 36.85 -17.84 -5.49
C GLN A 72 36.82 -18.86 -6.65
N GLY A 73 36.02 -18.56 -7.67
CA GLY A 73 36.03 -19.36 -8.91
C GLY A 73 34.95 -18.94 -9.91
N ARG A 74 35.20 -17.84 -10.62
CA ARG A 74 34.54 -17.44 -11.89
C ARG A 74 32.99 -17.38 -11.90
N VAL A 75 32.43 -16.17 -11.79
CA VAL A 75 31.28 -15.72 -12.62
C VAL A 75 31.34 -14.20 -12.75
N VAL A 76 31.75 -13.65 -13.92
CA VAL A 76 31.74 -12.19 -14.15
C VAL A 76 30.73 -11.77 -15.24
N ASN A 77 30.10 -12.70 -15.96
CA ASN A 77 29.16 -12.32 -17.04
C ASN A 77 27.67 -12.25 -16.64
N GLY A 78 27.31 -12.61 -15.40
CA GLY A 78 25.90 -12.58 -14.92
C GLY A 78 25.56 -11.45 -13.95
N LEU A 79 26.56 -10.74 -13.42
CA LEU A 79 26.37 -9.72 -12.38
C LEU A 79 25.58 -8.48 -12.90
N GLY A 80 25.77 -8.11 -14.16
CA GLY A 80 25.11 -6.94 -14.76
C GLY A 80 23.60 -7.12 -14.96
N ASP A 81 23.17 -8.30 -15.40
CA ASP A 81 21.75 -8.64 -15.59
C ASP A 81 21.03 -8.83 -14.23
N GLN A 82 21.73 -9.40 -13.25
CA GLN A 82 21.24 -9.51 -11.87
C GLN A 82 21.11 -8.15 -11.18
N PHE A 83 22.07 -7.24 -11.39
CA PHE A 83 21.98 -5.88 -10.85
C PHE A 83 20.84 -5.09 -11.49
N SER A 84 20.65 -5.21 -12.80
CA SER A 84 19.54 -4.57 -13.53
C SER A 84 18.17 -5.09 -13.08
N SER A 85 18.02 -6.42 -12.89
CA SER A 85 16.78 -7.00 -12.38
C SER A 85 16.50 -6.62 -10.93
N ARG A 86 17.53 -6.57 -10.07
CA ARG A 86 17.40 -6.09 -8.68
C ARG A 86 16.98 -4.62 -8.61
N ALA A 87 17.60 -3.75 -9.41
CA ALA A 87 17.25 -2.33 -9.46
C ALA A 87 15.79 -2.11 -9.86
N LYS A 88 15.27 -2.91 -10.82
CA LYS A 88 13.84 -2.90 -11.19
C LYS A 88 12.94 -3.31 -10.02
N ILE A 89 13.29 -4.37 -9.28
CA ILE A 89 12.51 -4.82 -8.12
C ILE A 89 12.49 -3.75 -7.02
N LEU A 90 13.62 -3.10 -6.75
CA LEU A 90 13.70 -1.99 -5.78
C LEU A 90 12.82 -0.81 -6.22
N SER A 91 12.85 -0.43 -7.49
CA SER A 91 11.99 0.64 -8.02
C SER A 91 10.50 0.32 -7.90
N LEU A 92 10.09 -0.91 -8.21
CA LEU A 92 8.70 -1.36 -8.03
C LEU A 92 8.30 -1.39 -6.56
N LEU A 93 9.22 -1.77 -5.65
CA LEU A 93 8.96 -1.79 -4.22
C LEU A 93 8.69 -0.39 -3.69
N VAL A 94 9.53 0.59 -4.06
CA VAL A 94 9.34 1.99 -3.67
C VAL A 94 7.99 2.51 -4.16
N SER A 95 7.68 2.32 -5.45
CA SER A 95 6.38 2.72 -6.02
C SER A 95 5.20 2.09 -5.29
N ALA A 96 5.27 0.79 -4.96
CA ALA A 96 4.21 0.11 -4.24
C ALA A 96 4.00 0.66 -2.82
N CYS A 97 5.09 1.00 -2.12
CA CYS A 97 5.03 1.60 -0.78
C CYS A 97 4.46 3.03 -0.81
N GLU A 98 4.84 3.85 -1.80
CA GLU A 98 4.31 5.20 -1.98
C GLU A 98 2.81 5.17 -2.30
N GLU A 99 2.40 4.33 -3.26
CA GLU A 99 0.98 4.14 -3.60
C GLU A 99 0.18 3.64 -2.38
N PHE A 100 0.75 2.74 -1.58
CA PHE A 100 0.13 2.25 -0.36
C PHE A 100 -0.14 3.36 0.66
N GLU A 101 0.88 4.18 0.98
CA GLU A 101 0.75 5.28 1.94
C GLU A 101 -0.30 6.29 1.47
N GLU A 102 -0.31 6.64 0.18
CA GLU A 102 -1.32 7.53 -0.41
C GLU A 102 -2.75 6.96 -0.27
N LEU A 103 -2.92 5.66 -0.55
CA LEU A 103 -4.21 4.98 -0.45
C LEU A 103 -4.71 4.94 1.00
N LEU A 104 -3.83 4.64 1.96
CA LEU A 104 -4.21 4.64 3.36
C LEU A 104 -4.55 6.03 3.87
N ALA A 105 -3.81 7.06 3.46
CA ALA A 105 -4.13 8.44 3.79
C ALA A 105 -5.52 8.84 3.27
N ARG A 106 -5.82 8.50 2.01
CA ARG A 106 -7.14 8.71 1.42
C ARG A 106 -8.23 7.94 2.17
N SER A 107 -7.98 6.69 2.57
CA SER A 107 -8.94 5.92 3.36
C SER A 107 -9.24 6.60 4.70
N GLY A 108 -8.20 7.06 5.41
CA GLY A 108 -8.31 7.77 6.69
C GLY A 108 -9.12 9.06 6.57
N GLN A 109 -8.91 9.84 5.50
CA GLN A 109 -9.71 11.03 5.22
C GLN A 109 -11.20 10.69 5.03
N LYS A 110 -11.52 9.59 4.36
CA LYS A 110 -12.91 9.15 4.17
C LYS A 110 -13.53 8.63 5.46
N TYR A 111 -12.81 7.85 6.27
CA TYR A 111 -13.34 7.40 7.56
C TYR A 111 -13.55 8.56 8.51
N ARG A 112 -12.66 9.56 8.54
CA ARG A 112 -12.92 10.81 9.25
C ARG A 112 -14.20 11.47 8.78
N LEU A 113 -14.37 11.65 7.47
CA LEU A 113 -15.55 12.30 6.93
C LEU A 113 -16.81 11.51 7.31
N ALA A 114 -16.77 10.18 7.25
CA ALA A 114 -17.85 9.32 7.72
C ALA A 114 -18.17 9.56 9.20
N LEU A 115 -17.15 9.64 10.07
CA LEU A 115 -17.32 9.91 11.51
C LEU A 115 -17.79 11.34 11.81
N SER A 116 -17.56 12.29 10.91
CA SER A 116 -18.14 13.63 11.01
C SER A 116 -19.63 13.67 10.62
N ILE A 117 -20.09 12.71 9.81
CA ILE A 117 -21.50 12.53 9.45
C ILE A 117 -22.22 11.75 10.56
N ASP A 118 -21.60 10.69 11.05
CA ASP A 118 -22.10 9.82 12.12
C ASP A 118 -20.93 9.38 13.02
N GLY A 119 -20.83 10.00 14.20
CA GLY A 119 -19.74 9.77 15.15
C GLY A 119 -19.67 8.36 15.72
N ASP A 120 -20.79 7.61 15.65
CA ASP A 120 -20.92 6.27 16.20
C ASP A 120 -20.88 5.17 15.10
N ASP A 121 -20.50 5.49 13.85
CA ASP A 121 -20.36 4.48 12.79
C ASP A 121 -19.18 3.54 13.08
N VAL A 122 -19.48 2.46 13.80
CA VAL A 122 -18.54 1.42 14.22
C VAL A 122 -17.75 0.82 13.05
N ARG A 123 -18.35 0.77 11.86
CA ARG A 123 -17.68 0.27 10.64
C ARG A 123 -16.52 1.17 10.24
N SER A 124 -16.71 2.48 10.21
CA SER A 124 -15.66 3.44 9.89
C SER A 124 -14.56 3.43 10.96
N LEU A 125 -14.89 3.32 12.24
CA LEU A 125 -13.91 3.17 13.32
C LEU A 125 -13.05 1.92 13.14
N HIS A 126 -13.71 0.77 12.95
CA HIS A 126 -13.05 -0.51 12.75
C HIS A 126 -12.11 -0.47 11.52
N ASN A 127 -12.61 0.02 10.39
CA ASN A 127 -11.83 0.04 9.15
C ASN A 127 -10.69 1.07 9.19
N TRP A 128 -10.84 2.16 9.94
CA TRP A 128 -9.74 3.08 10.19
C TRP A 128 -8.66 2.43 11.06
N GLY A 129 -9.04 1.65 12.07
CA GLY A 129 -8.12 0.84 12.87
C GLY A 129 -7.33 -0.18 12.03
N LEU A 130 -8.00 -0.84 11.08
CA LEU A 130 -7.36 -1.73 10.10
C LEU A 130 -6.35 -0.98 9.23
N ALA A 131 -6.70 0.20 8.71
CA ALA A 131 -5.79 1.03 7.93
C ALA A 131 -4.52 1.36 8.73
N LEU A 132 -4.66 1.79 9.99
CA LEU A 132 -3.52 2.08 10.86
C LEU A 132 -2.67 0.83 11.14
N SER A 133 -3.29 -0.33 11.28
CA SER A 133 -2.59 -1.61 11.48
C SER A 133 -1.79 -2.02 10.26
N PHE A 134 -2.35 -1.88 9.05
CA PHE A 134 -1.62 -2.13 7.81
C PHE A 134 -0.44 -1.17 7.64
N ARG A 135 -0.61 0.10 8.01
CA ARG A 135 0.50 1.05 7.99
C ARG A 135 1.62 0.66 8.95
N ALA A 136 1.26 0.25 10.16
CA ALA A 136 2.23 -0.24 11.14
C ALA A 136 3.01 -1.45 10.59
N GLN A 137 2.35 -2.35 9.85
CA GLN A 137 3.01 -3.46 9.18
C GLN A 137 4.02 -2.97 8.13
N LEU A 138 3.64 -2.01 7.26
CA LEU A 138 4.58 -1.46 6.28
C LEU A 138 5.81 -0.84 6.95
N ILE A 139 5.59 -0.07 8.01
CA ILE A 139 6.64 0.58 8.80
C ILE A 139 7.59 -0.46 9.41
N ALA A 140 7.04 -1.54 9.97
CA ALA A 140 7.84 -2.63 10.52
C ALA A 140 8.72 -3.30 9.44
N ASP A 141 8.21 -3.42 8.21
CA ASP A 141 8.93 -4.02 7.08
C ASP A 141 10.06 -3.14 6.51
N ILE A 142 9.97 -1.81 6.64
CA ILE A 142 11.01 -0.87 6.14
C ILE A 142 12.06 -0.50 7.20
N GLY A 143 11.74 -0.67 8.48
CA GLY A 143 12.62 -0.35 9.60
C GLY A 143 12.41 1.06 10.20
N PRO A 144 12.93 1.30 11.42
CA PRO A 144 12.60 2.47 12.24
C PRO A 144 13.09 3.82 11.66
N GLU A 145 14.13 3.81 10.83
CA GLU A 145 14.70 5.03 10.24
C GLU A 145 13.77 5.61 9.17
N ALA A 146 13.26 4.77 8.26
CA ALA A 146 12.30 5.18 7.24
C ALA A 146 10.91 5.47 7.83
N ALA A 147 10.59 4.85 8.98
CA ALA A 147 9.34 5.09 9.70
C ALA A 147 9.17 6.57 10.12
N PHE A 148 10.23 7.17 10.65
CA PHE A 148 10.19 8.53 11.19
C PHE A 148 9.92 9.56 10.08
N ASP A 149 10.55 9.38 8.93
CA ASP A 149 10.36 10.25 7.76
C ASP A 149 8.96 10.12 7.15
N ALA A 150 8.36 8.92 7.21
CA ALA A 150 7.03 8.64 6.68
C ALA A 150 5.88 9.14 7.57
N ASP A 151 6.10 9.35 8.87
CA ASP A 151 5.04 9.72 9.82
C ASP A 151 4.49 11.13 9.62
N LYS A 152 5.36 12.11 9.42
CA LYS A 152 4.93 13.51 9.28
C LYS A 152 3.96 13.73 8.10
N PRO A 153 4.25 13.29 6.85
CA PRO A 153 3.34 13.51 5.73
C PRO A 153 2.04 12.72 5.87
N PHE A 154 2.09 11.47 6.36
CA PHE A 154 0.89 10.66 6.56
C PHE A 154 -0.03 11.28 7.60
N LEU A 155 0.51 11.63 8.77
CA LEU A 155 -0.26 12.28 9.81
C LEU A 155 -0.83 13.61 9.36
N ALA A 156 -0.12 14.39 8.54
CA ALA A 156 -0.67 15.61 7.95
C ALA A 156 -1.86 15.32 7.02
N ALA A 157 -1.75 14.29 6.17
CA ALA A 157 -2.82 13.89 5.27
C ALA A 157 -4.07 13.39 6.01
N ILE A 158 -3.87 12.78 7.18
CA ILE A 158 -4.95 12.32 8.05
C ILE A 158 -5.09 13.21 9.30
N LYS A 159 -4.73 14.51 9.30
CA LYS A 159 -4.95 15.44 10.42
C LYS A 159 -6.14 16.36 10.15
N ILE A 160 -6.78 16.81 11.24
CA ILE A 160 -7.89 17.77 11.22
C ILE A 160 -7.37 19.12 10.73
#